data_AF-A0A355I7L3-F1
#
_entry.id   AF-A0A355I7L3-F1
#
_cell.length_a   1.000
_cell.length_b   1.000
_cell.length_c   1.000
_cell.angle_alpha   90.00
_cell.angle_beta   90.00
_cell.angle_gamma   90.00
#
_symmetry.space_group_name_H-M   'P 1'
#
loop_
_entity.id
_entity.type
_entity.pdbx_description
1 polymer ?
#
loop_
_entity_poly.entity_id
_entity_poly.type
_entity_poly.pdbx_seq_one_letter_code
_entity_poly.pdbx_strand_id
1 'polypeptide(L)'
;MLFLAELGDKTQLSVFTLVARHKAPIPIFLGASLALVVVTFMGAFLGGFVTRYIPERYMHLISALFFLGIGVVMLWTTIPEFIRK
;
A
#
# COMPACT_ATOMS: atom_id res chain seq x y z
N MET A 1 15.38 5.96 -11.73
CA MET A 1 14.77 7.04 -10.92
C MET A 1 13.70 6.50 -9.96
N LEU A 2 12.81 5.58 -10.37
CA LEU A 2 11.74 5.04 -9.49
C LEU A 2 12.25 4.19 -8.31
N PHE A 3 13.28 3.36 -8.52
CA PHE A 3 13.87 2.53 -7.47
C PHE A 3 14.36 3.34 -6.25
N LEU A 4 14.93 4.53 -6.48
CA LEU A 4 15.40 5.40 -5.42
C LEU A 4 14.24 6.08 -4.66
N ALA A 5 13.08 6.26 -5.32
CA ALA A 5 11.86 6.79 -4.73
C ALA A 5 11.07 5.71 -3.95
N GLU A 6 11.22 4.43 -4.31
CA GLU A 6 10.62 3.30 -3.58
C GLU A 6 11.51 2.76 -2.45
N LEU A 7 12.81 3.11 -2.44
CA LEU A 7 13.72 2.72 -1.37
C LEU A 7 13.30 3.38 -0.05
N GLY A 8 12.93 2.53 0.92
CA GLY A 8 12.49 2.98 2.23
C GLY A 8 10.97 3.09 2.39
N ASP A 9 10.19 2.52 1.49
CA ASP A 9 8.75 2.39 1.72
C ASP A 9 8.44 1.63 3.02
N LYS A 10 7.27 1.91 3.61
CA LYS A 10 6.79 1.34 4.87
C LYS A 10 6.82 -0.19 4.87
N THR A 11 6.54 -0.82 3.72
CA THR A 11 6.63 -2.26 3.57
C THR A 11 8.06 -2.77 3.71
N GLN A 12 9.04 -2.09 3.08
CA GLN A 12 10.45 -2.44 3.17
C GLN A 12 10.99 -2.28 4.59
N LEU A 13 10.64 -1.18 5.29
CA LEU A 13 11.02 -0.97 6.69
C LEU A 13 10.48 -2.06 7.63
N SER A 14 9.26 -2.54 7.35
CA SER A 14 8.66 -3.64 8.11
C SER A 14 9.43 -4.95 7.90
N VAL A 15 9.81 -5.25 6.66
CA VAL A 15 10.63 -6.42 6.33
C VAL A 15 12.01 -6.32 6.98
N PHE A 16 12.69 -5.16 6.90
CA PHE A 16 13.96 -4.94 7.58
C PHE A 16 13.87 -5.13 9.10
N THR A 17 12.81 -4.61 9.72
CA THR A 17 12.56 -4.80 11.16
C THR A 17 12.36 -6.27 11.51
N LEU A 18 11.65 -7.02 10.68
CA LEU A 18 11.44 -8.45 10.88
C LEU A 18 12.75 -9.23 10.79
N VAL A 19 13.59 -8.91 9.80
CA VAL A 19 14.94 -9.49 9.64
C VAL A 19 15.83 -9.13 10.83
N ALA A 20 15.81 -7.88 11.30
CA ALA A 20 16.59 -7.45 12.45
C ALA A 20 16.19 -8.20 13.74
N ARG A 21 14.90 -8.49 13.94
CA ARG A 21 14.40 -9.21 15.11
C ARG A 21 14.70 -10.71 15.08
N HIS A 22 14.48 -11.37 13.95
CA HIS A 22 14.54 -12.84 13.86
C HIS A 22 15.85 -13.36 13.26
N LYS A 23 16.71 -12.47 12.74
CA LYS A 23 18.02 -12.78 12.14
C LYS A 23 17.95 -13.86 11.04
N ALA A 24 16.79 -13.98 10.39
CA ALA A 24 16.49 -15.04 9.42
C ALA A 24 16.15 -14.44 8.03
N PRO A 25 17.16 -13.93 7.29
CA PRO A 25 16.92 -13.12 6.09
C PRO A 25 16.25 -13.89 4.96
N ILE A 26 16.65 -15.15 4.72
CA ILE A 26 16.13 -15.98 3.63
C ILE A 26 14.63 -16.30 3.77
N PRO A 27 14.15 -16.87 4.90
CA PRO A 27 12.72 -17.18 5.04
C PRO A 27 11.85 -15.92 5.07
N ILE A 28 12.34 -14.82 5.63
CA ILE A 28 11.62 -13.54 5.65
C ILE A 28 11.49 -12.95 4.24
N PHE A 29 12.57 -12.99 3.46
CA PHE A 29 12.53 -12.57 2.07
C PHE A 29 11.50 -13.38 1.27
N LEU A 30 11.55 -14.71 1.36
CA LEU A 30 10.60 -15.58 0.67
C LEU A 30 9.15 -15.32 1.11
N GLY A 31 8.92 -15.16 2.41
CA GLY A 31 7.59 -14.86 2.94
C GLY A 31 7.05 -13.50 2.46
N ALA A 32 7.88 -12.46 2.49
CA ALA A 32 7.52 -11.13 2.01
C ALA A 32 7.26 -11.10 0.50
N SER A 33 8.12 -11.77 -0.30
CA SER A 33 7.94 -11.90 -1.74
C SER A 33 6.65 -12.65 -2.08
N LEU A 34 6.38 -13.77 -1.39
CA LEU A 34 5.16 -14.54 -1.61
C LEU A 34 3.91 -13.74 -1.22
N ALA A 35 3.96 -13.03 -0.10
CA ALA A 35 2.87 -12.14 0.32
C ALA A 35 2.59 -11.05 -0.73
N LEU A 36 3.64 -10.43 -1.28
CA LEU A 36 3.51 -9.41 -2.32
C LEU A 36 2.87 -9.99 -3.60
N VAL A 37 3.33 -11.15 -4.05
CA VAL A 37 2.76 -11.84 -5.22
C VAL A 37 1.28 -12.15 -4.97
N VAL A 38 0.93 -12.71 -3.81
CA VAL A 38 -0.46 -13.06 -3.48
C VAL A 38 -1.36 -11.82 -3.45
N VAL A 39 -0.95 -10.76 -2.76
CA VAL A 39 -1.75 -9.52 -2.67
C VAL A 39 -1.93 -8.88 -4.04
N THR A 40 -0.86 -8.81 -4.84
CA THR A 40 -0.90 -8.21 -6.18
C THR A 40 -1.79 -9.03 -7.11
N PHE A 41 -1.63 -10.37 -7.07
CA PHE A 41 -2.44 -11.28 -7.86
C PHE A 41 -3.93 -11.19 -7.50
N MET A 42 -4.25 -11.20 -6.20
CA MET A 42 -5.64 -11.03 -5.73
C MET A 42 -6.21 -9.68 -6.16
N GLY A 43 -5.45 -8.60 -6.02
CA GLY A 43 -5.87 -7.26 -6.45
C GLY A 43 -6.14 -7.19 -7.96
N ALA A 44 -5.24 -7.72 -8.78
CA ALA A 44 -5.40 -7.74 -10.24
C ALA A 44 -6.57 -8.64 -10.68
N PHE A 45 -6.71 -9.82 -10.08
CA PHE A 45 -7.78 -10.77 -10.40
C PHE A 45 -9.16 -10.23 -10.03
N LEU A 46 -9.31 -9.74 -8.80
CA LEU A 46 -10.57 -9.15 -8.33
C LEU A 46 -10.88 -7.85 -9.07
N GLY A 47 -9.88 -7.00 -9.29
CA GLY A 47 -10.02 -5.76 -10.07
C GLY A 47 -10.53 -6.04 -11.49
N GLY A 48 -9.93 -7.03 -12.17
CA GLY A 48 -10.36 -7.46 -13.50
C GLY A 48 -11.76 -8.08 -13.54
N PHE A 49 -12.19 -8.74 -12.45
CA PHE A 49 -13.56 -9.22 -12.34
C PHE A 49 -14.54 -8.06 -12.16
N VAL A 50 -14.23 -7.12 -11.28
CA VAL A 50 -15.09 -5.96 -10.98
C VAL A 50 -15.27 -5.04 -12.19
N THR A 51 -14.23 -4.82 -12.99
CA THR A 51 -14.29 -3.98 -14.21
C THR A 51 -15.24 -4.55 -15.27
N ARG A 52 -15.52 -5.86 -15.24
CA ARG A 52 -16.47 -6.50 -16.16
C ARG A 52 -17.94 -6.16 -15.84
N TYR A 53 -18.24 -5.87 -14.57
CA TYR A 53 -19.62 -5.59 -14.11
C TYR A 53 -19.86 -4.11 -13.83
N ILE A 54 -18.83 -3.36 -13.47
CA ILE A 54 -18.93 -1.94 -13.12
C ILE A 54 -18.35 -1.09 -14.26
N PRO A 55 -19.14 -0.15 -14.82
CA PRO A 55 -18.64 0.79 -15.82
C PRO A 55 -17.48 1.63 -15.27
N GLU A 56 -16.45 1.84 -16.09
CA GLU A 56 -15.21 2.54 -15.72
C GLU A 56 -15.44 3.92 -15.10
N ARG A 57 -16.48 4.63 -15.54
CA ARG A 57 -16.87 5.94 -14.99
C ARG A 57 -17.16 5.90 -13.50
N TYR A 58 -17.86 4.86 -13.02
CA TYR A 58 -18.16 4.71 -11.60
C TYR A 58 -16.91 4.31 -10.81
N MET A 59 -16.05 3.48 -11.39
CA MET A 59 -14.81 3.05 -10.76
C MET A 59 -13.85 4.22 -10.53
N HIS A 60 -13.76 5.14 -11.50
CA HIS A 60 -13.04 6.40 -11.34
C HIS A 60 -13.64 7.30 -10.27
N LEU A 61 -14.96 7.47 -10.26
CA LEU A 61 -15.64 8.32 -9.27
C LEU A 61 -15.43 7.80 -7.84
N ILE A 62 -15.57 6.48 -7.64
CA ILE A 62 -15.36 5.82 -6.36
C ILE A 62 -13.90 5.98 -5.91
N SER A 63 -12.94 5.71 -6.80
CA SER A 63 -11.52 5.87 -6.50
C SER A 63 -11.18 7.32 -6.11
N ALA A 64 -11.67 8.30 -6.87
CA ALA A 64 -11.46 9.71 -6.58
C ALA A 64 -12.02 10.11 -5.22
N LEU A 65 -13.24 9.67 -4.88
CA LEU A 65 -13.85 9.94 -3.59
C LEU A 65 -13.08 9.27 -2.45
N PHE A 66 -12.58 8.05 -2.66
CA PHE A 66 -11.79 7.31 -1.68
C PHE A 66 -10.46 8.01 -1.39
N PHE A 67 -9.73 8.42 -2.44
CA PHE A 67 -8.49 9.18 -2.30
C PHE A 67 -8.71 10.55 -1.64
N LEU A 68 -9.79 11.25 -2.01
CA LEU A 68 -10.14 12.53 -1.39
C LEU A 68 -10.48 12.37 0.09
N GLY A 69 -11.24 11.33 0.45
CA GLY A 69 -11.54 11.00 1.84
C GLY A 69 -10.29 10.69 2.66
N ILE A 70 -9.39 9.84 2.15
CA ILE A 70 -8.11 9.55 2.80
C ILE A 70 -7.27 10.82 2.96
N GLY A 71 -7.22 11.69 1.94
CA GLY A 71 -6.52 12.96 1.98
C GLY A 71 -7.05 13.89 3.09
N VAL A 72 -8.37 14.04 3.19
CA VAL A 72 -9.00 14.84 4.25
C VAL A 72 -8.70 14.27 5.63
N VAL A 73 -8.78 12.94 5.80
CA VAL A 73 -8.45 12.28 7.08
C VAL A 73 -6.98 12.47 7.44
N MET A 74 -6.05 12.34 6.48
CA MET A 74 -4.63 12.62 6.71
C MET A 74 -4.39 14.07 7.14
N LEU A 75 -5.01 15.04 6.47
CA LEU A 75 -4.87 16.45 6.83
C LEU A 75 -5.42 16.72 8.23
N TRP A 76 -6.61 16.20 8.54
CA TRP A 76 -7.24 16.37 9.85
C TRP A 76 -6.41 15.74 10.98
N THR A 77 -5.76 14.60 10.73
CA THR A 77 -4.92 13.93 11.73
C THR A 77 -3.54 14.58 11.87
N THR A 78 -2.94 15.03 10.77
CA THR A 78 -1.55 15.53 10.75
C THR A 78 -1.43 17.02 11.11
N ILE A 79 -2.37 17.87 10.67
CA ILE A 79 -2.32 19.32 10.90
C ILE A 79 -2.31 19.66 12.41
N PRO A 80 -3.17 19.06 13.26
CA PRO A 80 -3.14 19.33 14.69
C PRO A 80 -1.83 18.90 15.37
N GLU A 81 -1.20 17.80 14.91
CA GLU A 81 0.10 17.37 15.43
C GLU A 81 1.22 18.35 15.08
N PHE A 82 1.17 18.96 13.89
CA PHE A 82 2.15 19.96 13.47
C PHE A 82 1.98 21.30 14.20
N ILE A 83 0.73 21.75 14.40
CA ILE A 83 0.43 23.01 15.10
C ILE A 83 0.70 22.92 16.61
N ARG A 84 0.60 21.73 17.20
CA ARG A 84 0.83 21.51 18.64
C ARG A 84 2.32 21.40 19.01
N LYS A 85 3.22 21.30 18.02
CA LYS A 85 4.67 21.32 18.18
C LYS A 85 5.21 22.74 18.07
#